data_AF-A0A9E2Y0E1-F1
#
_entry.id   AF-A0A9E2Y0E1-F1
#
_cell.length_a   1.000
_cell.length_b   1.000
_cell.length_c   1.000
_cell.angle_alpha   90.00
_cell.angle_beta   90.00
_cell.angle_gamma   90.00
#
_symmetry.space_group_name_H-M   'P 1'
#
loop_
_entity.id
_entity.type
_entity.pdbx_description
1 polymer ?
#
loop_
_entity_poly.entity_id
_entity_poly.type
_entity_poly.pdbx_seq_one_letter_code
_entity_poly.pdbx_strand_id
1 'polypeptide(L)'
;KSLSGVEHAFRSLKTVDLELRPVFHWTAPRVRAHVLLCMLAYYLEWHMRQSLAPMLFDEPDPAARDAQRTSPVAKAEPSPAAQRKAARKRTDPADGEPLPVHSFRTLLGDLATLTRNVVRLGRDHLTAILATPTHTQHRALDLLGVTPIA
;
A
#
# COMPACT_ATOMS: atom_id res chain seq x y z
N LYS A 1 -1.11 15.32 18.77
CA LYS A 1 -0.13 14.46 18.08
C LYS A 1 -0.75 13.90 16.78
N SER A 2 -0.86 14.72 15.73
CA SER A 2 -1.43 14.32 14.43
C SER A 2 -0.97 15.20 13.26
N LEU A 3 -0.45 16.41 13.54
CA LEU A 3 0.04 17.36 12.52
C LEU A 3 1.19 16.81 11.66
N SER A 4 2.10 16.01 12.24
CA SER A 4 3.17 15.37 11.46
C SER A 4 2.64 14.32 10.48
N GLY A 5 1.51 13.67 10.80
CA GLY A 5 0.83 12.75 9.90
C GLY A 5 0.16 13.49 8.74
N VAL A 6 -0.42 14.66 9.02
CA VAL A 6 -1.00 15.55 8.00
C VAL A 6 0.10 16.13 7.09
N GLU A 7 1.22 16.59 7.63
CA GLU A 7 2.35 17.05 6.80
C GLU A 7 2.96 15.93 5.96
N HIS A 8 3.12 14.74 6.54
CA HIS A 8 3.53 13.56 5.78
C HIS A 8 2.52 13.23 4.69
N ALA A 9 1.22 13.29 4.98
CA ALA A 9 0.15 13.10 3.99
C ALA A 9 0.29 14.07 2.81
N PHE A 10 0.45 15.36 3.11
CA PHE A 10 0.66 16.39 2.09
C PHE A 10 1.96 16.20 1.30
N ARG A 11 3.02 15.67 1.92
CA ARG A 11 4.29 15.38 1.25
C ARG A 11 4.19 14.13 0.37
N SER A 12 3.67 13.02 0.89
CA SER A 12 3.42 11.77 0.14
C SER A 12 2.54 12.00 -1.08
N LEU A 13 1.47 12.79 -0.93
CA LEU A 13 0.60 13.20 -2.03
C LEU A 13 1.35 13.93 -3.14
N LYS A 14 2.15 14.92 -2.76
CA LYS A 14 2.76 15.87 -3.70
C LYS A 14 4.01 15.32 -4.38
N THR A 15 4.69 14.33 -3.79
CA THR A 15 6.07 14.02 -4.21
C THR A 15 6.45 12.54 -4.27
N VAL A 16 5.83 11.63 -3.52
CA VAL A 16 6.43 10.29 -3.30
C VAL A 16 5.60 9.13 -3.83
N ASP A 17 4.29 9.09 -3.58
CA ASP A 17 3.49 7.88 -3.82
C ASP A 17 2.40 8.05 -4.91
N LEU A 18 1.72 9.20 -4.99
CA LEU A 18 0.64 9.42 -5.97
C LEU A 18 1.01 10.33 -7.15
N GLU A 19 2.22 10.90 -7.17
CA GLU A 19 2.70 11.83 -8.20
C GLU A 19 1.66 12.90 -8.62
N LEU A 20 0.87 13.43 -7.67
CA LEU A 20 0.02 14.60 -7.91
C LEU A 20 0.94 15.81 -8.05
N ARG A 21 1.54 15.98 -9.22
CA ARG A 21 2.33 17.17 -9.54
C ARG A 21 1.50 18.41 -9.20
N PRO A 22 2.13 19.51 -8.76
CA PRO A 22 1.45 20.79 -8.64
C PRO A 22 0.85 21.17 -10.00
N VAL A 23 -0.45 20.93 -10.17
CA VAL A 23 -1.23 21.48 -11.27
C VAL A 23 -1.79 22.78 -10.77
N PHE A 24 -1.36 23.90 -11.35
CA PHE A 24 -1.87 25.20 -10.97
C PHE A 24 -3.33 25.32 -11.40
N HIS A 25 -4.24 25.14 -10.44
CA HIS A 25 -5.67 25.32 -10.65
C HIS A 25 -6.05 26.75 -10.29
N TRP A 26 -6.58 27.49 -11.26
CA TRP A 26 -6.93 28.92 -11.09
C TRP A 26 -8.43 29.15 -10.93
N THR A 27 -9.25 28.12 -11.13
CA THR A 27 -10.71 28.20 -10.99
C THR A 27 -11.17 27.45 -9.75
N ALA A 28 -12.05 28.07 -8.96
CA ALA A 28 -12.53 27.50 -7.69
C ALA A 28 -13.09 26.06 -7.82
N PRO A 29 -13.82 25.67 -8.88
CA PRO A 29 -14.26 24.28 -9.05
C PRO A 29 -13.09 23.28 -9.20
N ARG A 30 -12.05 23.62 -9.97
CA ARG A 30 -10.90 22.73 -10.20
C ARG A 30 -10.05 22.57 -8.95
N VAL A 31 -9.86 23.64 -8.18
CA VAL A 31 -9.18 23.59 -6.88
C VAL A 31 -9.89 22.63 -5.93
N ARG A 32 -11.23 22.76 -5.79
CA ARG A 32 -12.03 21.87 -4.93
C ARG A 32 -11.94 20.41 -5.37
N ALA A 33 -12.08 20.13 -6.66
CA ALA A 33 -11.98 18.77 -7.19
C ALA A 33 -10.59 18.16 -6.94
N HIS A 34 -9.52 18.92 -7.16
CA HIS A 34 -8.15 18.44 -6.91
C HIS A 34 -7.92 18.13 -5.44
N VAL A 35 -8.29 19.02 -4.52
CA VAL A 35 -8.17 18.77 -3.07
C VAL A 35 -8.98 17.54 -2.66
N LEU A 36 -10.17 17.34 -3.21
CA LEU A 36 -10.97 16.14 -2.95
C LEU A 36 -10.24 14.86 -3.39
N LEU A 37 -9.75 14.81 -4.63
CA LEU A 37 -9.03 13.64 -5.16
C LEU A 37 -7.76 13.35 -4.37
N CYS A 38 -7.02 14.40 -4.02
CA CYS A 38 -5.87 14.37 -3.13
C CYS A 38 -6.21 13.69 -1.79
N MET A 39 -7.23 14.18 -1.09
CA MET A 39 -7.62 13.65 0.22
C MET A 39 -8.18 12.22 0.11
N LEU A 40 -8.92 11.91 -0.95
CA LEU A 40 -9.42 10.56 -1.21
C LEU A 40 -8.28 9.56 -1.43
N ALA A 41 -7.30 9.92 -2.25
CA ALA A 41 -6.17 9.06 -2.52
C ALA A 41 -5.29 8.87 -1.28
N TYR A 42 -5.09 9.91 -0.47
CA TYR A 42 -4.43 9.78 0.83
C TYR A 42 -5.14 8.76 1.72
N TYR A 43 -6.47 8.89 1.82
CA TYR A 43 -7.29 8.04 2.66
C TYR A 43 -7.22 6.58 2.21
N LEU A 44 -7.24 6.35 0.90
CA LEU A 44 -7.06 5.03 0.32
C LEU A 44 -5.68 4.46 0.63
N GLU A 45 -4.61 5.22 0.38
CA GLU A 45 -3.24 4.80 0.69
C GLU A 45 -3.09 4.45 2.18
N TRP A 46 -3.62 5.29 3.07
CA TRP A 46 -3.56 5.05 4.51
C TRP A 46 -4.24 3.73 4.89
N HIS A 47 -5.43 3.46 4.36
CA HIS A 47 -6.12 2.18 4.55
C HIS A 47 -5.33 1.00 3.98
N MET A 48 -4.84 1.13 2.75
CA MET A 48 -4.05 0.07 2.11
C MET A 48 -2.79 -0.25 2.91
N ARG A 49 -2.06 0.75 3.40
CA ARG A 49 -0.86 0.55 4.23
C ARG A 49 -1.19 -0.16 5.54
N GLN A 50 -2.34 0.12 6.15
CA GLN A 50 -2.77 -0.57 7.36
C GLN A 50 -3.03 -2.06 7.09
N SER A 51 -3.72 -2.40 6.00
CA SER A 51 -4.00 -3.79 5.62
C SER A 51 -2.74 -4.53 5.13
N LEU A 52 -1.87 -3.83 4.40
CA LEU A 52 -0.63 -4.38 3.83
C LEU A 52 0.56 -4.33 4.78
N ALA A 53 0.40 -3.82 6.00
CA ALA A 53 1.47 -3.68 6.99
C ALA A 53 2.33 -4.95 7.18
N PRO A 54 1.79 -6.19 7.13
CA PRO A 54 2.60 -7.41 7.19
C PRO A 54 3.64 -7.52 6.05
N MET A 55 3.33 -7.01 4.86
CA MET A 55 4.19 -7.05 3.67
C MET A 55 5.07 -5.81 3.47
N LEU A 56 4.77 -4.72 4.17
CA LEU A 56 5.48 -3.44 4.04
C LEU A 56 6.57 -3.29 5.11
N PHE A 57 7.50 -2.35 4.94
CA PHE A 57 8.38 -1.87 6.02
C PHE A 57 7.64 -1.02 7.09
N ASP A 58 6.33 -1.21 7.22
CA ASP A 58 5.47 -0.54 8.20
C ASP A 58 5.28 -1.44 9.44
N GLU A 59 4.69 -0.88 10.50
CA GLU A 59 4.46 -1.61 11.77
C GLU A 59 3.34 -2.65 11.61
N PRO A 60 3.64 -3.97 11.65
CA PRO A 60 2.61 -5.00 11.49
C PRO A 60 1.78 -5.23 12.76
N ASP A 61 2.30 -4.87 13.94
CA ASP A 61 1.61 -5.06 15.22
C ASP A 61 1.65 -3.78 16.07
N PRO A 62 0.75 -2.82 15.79
CA PRO A 62 0.65 -1.60 16.58
C PRO A 62 0.30 -1.87 18.05
N ALA A 63 -0.42 -2.96 18.35
CA ALA A 63 -0.83 -3.28 19.72
C ALA A 63 0.37 -3.74 20.56
N ALA A 64 1.21 -4.63 20.02
CA ALA A 64 2.45 -5.03 20.70
C ALA A 64 3.39 -3.83 20.87
N ARG A 65 3.49 -2.96 19.85
CA ARG A 65 4.27 -1.73 19.94
C ARG A 65 3.79 -0.83 21.07
N ASP A 66 2.49 -0.61 21.16
CA ASP A 66 1.89 0.28 22.15
C ASP A 66 1.95 -0.33 23.56
N ALA A 67 1.87 -1.65 23.70
CA ALA A 67 2.05 -2.36 24.97
C ALA A 67 3.47 -2.25 25.53
N GLN A 68 4.49 -2.14 24.66
CA GLN A 68 5.88 -1.90 25.07
C GLN A 68 6.13 -0.47 25.52
N ARG A 69 5.20 0.45 25.24
CA ARG A 69 5.38 1.87 25.51
C ARG A 69 5.15 2.18 26.98
N THR A 70 6.21 2.52 27.69
CA THR A 70 6.16 2.91 29.11
C THR A 70 5.71 4.36 29.34
N SER A 71 5.81 5.23 28.33
CA SER A 71 5.38 6.63 28.42
C SER A 71 4.79 7.16 27.10
N PRO A 72 3.69 7.93 27.14
CA PRO A 72 3.10 8.55 25.95
C PRO A 72 4.07 9.48 25.21
N VAL A 73 5.05 10.06 25.90
CA VAL A 73 5.99 11.04 25.34
C VAL A 73 7.32 10.39 24.96
N ALA A 74 7.62 9.18 25.46
CA ALA A 74 8.78 8.42 25.01
C ALA A 74 8.73 8.14 23.51
N LYS A 75 9.91 8.01 22.90
CA LYS A 75 10.05 7.63 21.49
C LYS A 75 9.33 6.30 21.25
N ALA A 76 8.61 6.20 20.13
CA ALA A 76 8.01 4.93 19.72
C ALA A 76 9.13 3.99 19.23
N GLU A 77 9.20 2.80 19.82
CA GLU A 77 10.10 1.73 19.39
C GLU A 77 9.32 0.74 18.53
N PRO A 78 9.87 0.21 17.43
CA PRO A 78 9.18 -0.78 16.60
C PRO A 78 8.94 -2.09 17.34
N SER A 79 7.84 -2.80 17.02
CA SER A 79 7.56 -4.10 17.61
C SER A 79 8.66 -5.14 17.28
N PRO A 80 8.81 -6.22 18.07
CA PRO A 80 9.72 -7.32 17.74
C PRO A 80 9.47 -7.91 16.35
N ALA A 81 8.22 -7.97 15.88
CA ALA A 81 7.88 -8.39 14.52
C ALA A 81 8.42 -7.41 13.46
N ALA A 82 8.24 -6.10 13.67
CA ALA A 82 8.80 -5.08 12.80
C ALA A 82 10.34 -5.16 12.74
N GLN A 83 11.00 -5.37 13.88
CA GLN A 83 12.46 -5.50 13.95
C GLN A 83 12.97 -6.75 13.19
N ARG A 84 12.31 -7.91 13.38
CA ARG A 84 12.65 -9.14 12.63
C ARG A 84 12.48 -8.93 11.12
N LYS A 85 11.36 -8.33 10.72
CA LYS A 85 11.03 -8.04 9.33
C LYS A 85 12.06 -7.11 8.69
N ALA A 86 12.44 -6.03 9.38
CA ALA A 86 13.47 -5.10 8.92
C ALA A 86 14.86 -5.75 8.82
N ALA A 87 15.23 -6.57 9.80
CA ALA A 87 16.52 -7.26 9.83
C ALA A 87 16.65 -8.31 8.71
N ARG A 88 15.59 -9.10 8.47
CA ARG A 88 15.58 -10.17 7.46
C ARG A 88 15.22 -9.68 6.06
N LYS A 89 14.58 -8.51 5.95
CA LYS A 89 13.93 -8.02 4.72
C LYS A 89 12.95 -9.04 4.12
N ARG A 90 12.37 -9.88 4.97
CA ARG A 90 11.34 -10.87 4.63
C ARG A 90 10.19 -10.79 5.62
N THR A 91 8.98 -11.10 5.15
CA THR A 91 7.78 -11.15 5.98
C THR A 91 7.95 -12.14 7.13
N ASP A 92 7.21 -11.95 8.21
CA ASP A 92 7.30 -12.85 9.36
C ASP A 92 6.76 -14.24 8.93
N PRO A 93 7.45 -15.35 9.27
CA PRO A 93 6.93 -16.69 9.00
C PRO A 93 5.55 -16.94 9.64
N ALA A 94 5.18 -16.21 10.69
CA ALA A 94 3.83 -16.25 11.26
C ALA A 94 2.74 -15.81 10.26
N ASP A 95 3.10 -15.01 9.25
CA ASP A 95 2.19 -14.52 8.21
C ASP A 95 2.08 -15.48 7.01
N GLY A 96 2.79 -16.62 7.04
CA GLY A 96 2.80 -17.62 5.97
C GLY A 96 4.19 -17.82 5.36
N GLU A 97 4.24 -18.06 4.05
CA GLU A 97 5.51 -18.22 3.33
C GLU A 97 6.36 -16.92 3.44
N PRO A 98 7.67 -17.01 3.76
CA PRO A 98 8.52 -15.83 3.86
C PRO A 98 8.72 -15.15 2.50
N LEU A 99 7.98 -14.06 2.25
CA LEU A 99 8.07 -13.24 1.05
C LEU A 99 9.03 -12.05 1.26
N PRO A 100 9.59 -11.46 0.20
CA PRO A 100 10.31 -10.20 0.31
C PRO A 100 9.44 -9.09 0.91
N VAL A 101 10.03 -8.22 1.73
CA VAL A 101 9.34 -7.03 2.25
C VAL A 101 9.47 -5.90 1.25
N HIS A 102 8.38 -5.16 1.04
CA HIS A 102 8.32 -4.07 0.06
C HIS A 102 8.20 -2.70 0.73
N SER A 103 8.58 -1.64 0.00
CA SER A 103 7.97 -0.33 0.24
C SER A 103 6.61 -0.30 -0.46
N PHE A 104 5.72 0.61 -0.06
CA PHE A 104 4.40 0.69 -0.70
C PHE A 104 4.52 0.87 -2.22
N ARG A 105 5.42 1.74 -2.67
CA ARG A 105 5.71 1.93 -4.10
C ARG A 105 6.20 0.68 -4.80
N THR A 106 7.13 -0.09 -4.21
CA THR A 106 7.62 -1.31 -4.88
C THR A 106 6.58 -2.42 -4.89
N LEU A 107 5.69 -2.46 -3.89
CA LEU A 107 4.57 -3.39 -3.88
C LEU A 107 3.53 -3.03 -4.96
N LEU A 108 3.19 -1.75 -5.10
CA LEU A 108 2.34 -1.28 -6.20
C LEU A 108 2.96 -1.59 -7.56
N GLY A 109 4.28 -1.45 -7.69
CA GLY A 109 5.01 -1.81 -8.90
C GLY A 109 4.90 -3.31 -9.24
N ASP A 110 4.98 -4.19 -8.25
CA ASP A 110 4.77 -5.63 -8.44
C ASP A 110 3.30 -5.94 -8.83
N LEU A 111 2.34 -5.37 -8.10
CA LEU A 111 0.91 -5.51 -8.39
C LEU A 111 0.54 -5.02 -9.80
N ALA A 112 1.19 -3.96 -10.29
CA ALA A 112 0.96 -3.41 -11.62
C ALA A 112 1.38 -4.37 -12.76
N THR A 113 2.14 -5.43 -12.46
CA THR A 113 2.51 -6.44 -13.45
C THR A 113 1.43 -7.51 -13.67
N LEU A 114 0.38 -7.53 -12.84
CA LEU A 114 -0.78 -8.41 -13.06
C LEU A 114 -1.60 -7.90 -14.25
N THR A 115 -1.63 -8.67 -15.34
CA THR A 115 -2.29 -8.26 -16.59
C THR A 115 -3.60 -8.99 -16.85
N ARG A 116 -4.53 -8.26 -17.46
CA ARG A 116 -5.74 -8.80 -18.09
C ARG A 116 -5.55 -8.87 -19.60
N ASN A 117 -5.42 -10.08 -20.12
CA ASN A 117 -5.08 -10.32 -21.52
C ASN A 117 -6.34 -10.66 -22.30
N VAL A 118 -6.61 -9.94 -23.39
CA VAL A 118 -7.65 -10.32 -24.34
C VAL A 118 -7.02 -11.23 -25.38
N VAL A 119 -7.43 -12.49 -25.38
CA VAL A 119 -6.92 -13.51 -26.32
C VAL A 119 -7.99 -13.89 -27.32
N ARG A 120 -7.56 -14.26 -28.52
CA ARG A 120 -8.43 -14.76 -29.58
C ARG A 120 -8.28 -16.26 -29.70
N LEU A 121 -9.38 -16.98 -29.49
CA LEU A 121 -9.48 -18.42 -29.64
C LEU A 121 -10.18 -18.72 -30.99
N GLY A 122 -9.44 -19.29 -31.93
CA GLY A 122 -9.96 -19.49 -33.29
C GLY A 122 -10.09 -18.18 -34.08
N ARG A 123 -11.13 -18.07 -34.93
CA ARG A 123 -11.29 -16.90 -35.82
C ARG A 123 -12.06 -15.75 -35.16
N ASP A 124 -13.13 -16.07 -34.42
CA ASP A 124 -14.14 -15.07 -34.02
C ASP A 124 -14.39 -14.99 -32.50
N HIS A 125 -13.74 -15.81 -31.68
CA HIS A 125 -13.97 -15.80 -30.24
C HIS A 125 -12.87 -15.02 -29.51
N LEU A 126 -13.25 -13.88 -28.91
CA LEU A 126 -12.40 -13.13 -27.99
C LEU A 126 -12.81 -13.46 -26.55
N THR A 127 -11.81 -13.73 -25.72
CA THR A 127 -12.02 -13.92 -24.27
C THR A 127 -10.94 -13.18 -23.49
N ALA A 128 -11.25 -12.80 -22.26
CA ALA A 128 -10.30 -12.17 -21.37
C ALA A 128 -9.79 -13.18 -20.33
N ILE A 129 -8.48 -13.19 -20.12
CA ILE A 129 -7.78 -14.10 -19.22
C ILE A 129 -6.85 -13.26 -18.34
N LEU A 130 -6.98 -13.41 -17.03
CA LEU A 130 -6.01 -12.86 -16.09
C LEU A 130 -4.73 -13.71 -16.08
N ALA A 131 -3.58 -13.06 -16.04
CA ALA A 131 -2.33 -13.74 -15.76
C ALA A 131 -2.36 -14.39 -14.37
N THR A 132 -1.70 -15.54 -14.21
CA THR A 132 -1.57 -16.20 -12.91
C THR A 132 -0.79 -15.28 -11.95
N PRO A 133 -1.39 -14.86 -10.82
CA PRO A 133 -0.72 -13.96 -9.89
C PRO A 133 0.52 -14.63 -9.26
N THR A 134 1.55 -13.84 -8.97
CA THR A 134 2.70 -14.29 -8.17
C THR A 134 2.27 -14.52 -6.71
N HIS A 135 3.09 -15.23 -5.92
CA HIS A 135 2.82 -15.41 -4.48
C HIS A 135 2.70 -14.05 -3.74
N THR A 136 3.51 -13.06 -4.11
CA THR A 136 3.43 -11.70 -3.56
C THR A 136 2.10 -11.04 -3.92
N GLN A 137 1.68 -11.11 -5.19
CA GLN A 137 0.43 -10.51 -5.65
C GLN A 137 -0.79 -11.15 -4.99
N HIS A 138 -0.80 -12.48 -4.88
CA HIS A 138 -1.88 -13.21 -4.22
C HIS A 138 -1.99 -12.78 -2.75
N ARG A 139 -0.88 -12.78 -2.01
CA ARG A 139 -0.88 -12.38 -0.59
C ARG A 139 -1.34 -10.94 -0.40
N ALA A 140 -0.92 -10.02 -1.26
CA ALA A 140 -1.33 -8.62 -1.17
C ALA A 140 -2.84 -8.46 -1.45
N LEU A 141 -3.38 -9.16 -2.46
CA LEU A 141 -4.80 -9.14 -2.78
C LEU A 141 -5.66 -9.75 -1.67
N ASP A 142 -5.19 -10.85 -1.04
CA ASP A 142 -5.85 -11.46 0.11
C ASP A 142 -5.94 -10.50 1.30
N LEU A 143 -4.84 -9.82 1.63
CA LEU A 143 -4.80 -8.83 2.72
C LEU A 143 -5.72 -7.64 2.44
N LEU A 144 -5.89 -7.26 1.17
CA LEU A 144 -6.82 -6.21 0.75
C LEU A 144 -8.27 -6.69 0.66
N GLY A 145 -8.51 -8.01 0.71
CA GLY A 145 -9.83 -8.60 0.50
C GLY A 145 -10.39 -8.39 -0.91
N VAL A 146 -9.51 -8.28 -1.92
CA VAL A 146 -9.90 -8.00 -3.31
C VAL A 146 -9.69 -9.22 -4.19
N THR A 147 -10.74 -9.62 -4.91
CA THR A 147 -10.67 -10.65 -5.95
C THR A 147 -10.58 -9.98 -7.32
N PRO A 148 -9.52 -10.21 -8.10
CA PRO A 148 -9.38 -9.61 -9.42
C PRO A 148 -10.42 -10.21 -10.39
N ILE A 149 -11.08 -9.35 -11.18
CA ILE A 149 -12.13 -9.74 -12.12
C ILE A 149 -11.52 -9.86 -13.52
N ALA A 150 -11.82 -10.99 -14.19
CA ALA A 150 -11.35 -11.29 -15.55
C ALA A 150 -12.15 -10.60 -16.65
#